data_AF-A0A9E6F216-F1
#
_entry.id   AF-A0A9E6F216-F1
#
_cell.length_a   1.000
_cell.length_b   1.000
_cell.length_c   1.000
_cell.angle_alpha   90.00
_cell.angle_beta   90.00
_cell.angle_gamma   90.00
#
_symmetry.space_group_name_H-M   'P 1'
#
loop_
_entity.id
_entity.type
_entity.pdbx_description
1 polymer ?
#
loop_
_entity_poly.entity_id
_entity_poly.type
_entity_poly.pdbx_seq_one_letter_code
_entity_poly.pdbx_strand_id
1 'polypeptide(L)'
;LFRSVLFGILGIVTGMIWAKFAWGEWWVNDPKLNGAAIGIITYLAYFVLRNSIDDKSKKARISAIYNILAFFILILFILVLPKLSDGSLHPGDEKGSVMPVFTLDYRLRIVFYPAIIGWTLLAWWITSLRIRIKKLK
;
A
#
# COMPACT_ATOMS: atom_id res chain seq x y z
N LEU A 1 8.28 8.88 -1.29
CA LEU A 1 6.91 9.25 -0.88
C LEU A 1 5.95 9.47 -2.05
N PHE A 2 6.12 10.47 -2.92
CA PHE A 2 5.12 10.72 -3.98
C PHE A 2 4.92 9.50 -4.89
N ARG A 3 6.03 8.87 -5.30
CA ARG A 3 6.00 7.62 -6.07
C ARG A 3 5.30 6.51 -5.30
N SER A 4 5.56 6.40 -4.00
CA SER A 4 4.93 5.40 -3.12
C SER A 4 3.41 5.55 -3.08
N VAL A 5 2.92 6.79 -3.00
CA VAL A 5 1.48 7.08 -3.06
C VAL A 5 0.89 6.75 -4.43
N LEU A 6 1.60 7.08 -5.52
CA LEU A 6 1.17 6.68 -6.87
C LEU A 6 1.03 5.15 -7.00
N PHE A 7 2.02 4.40 -6.53
CA PHE A 7 1.96 2.93 -6.50
C PHE A 7 0.82 2.42 -5.62
N GLY A 8 0.58 3.06 -4.47
CA GLY A 8 -0.57 2.76 -3.63
C GLY A 8 -1.89 2.96 -4.36
N ILE A 9 -2.08 4.10 -5.04
CA ILE A 9 -3.31 4.42 -5.77
C ILE A 9 -3.53 3.40 -6.88
N LEU A 10 -2.51 3.10 -7.67
CA LEU A 10 -2.58 2.07 -8.71
C LEU A 10 -2.92 0.71 -8.10
N GLY A 11 -2.31 0.35 -6.97
CA GLY A 11 -2.61 -0.86 -6.23
C GLY A 11 -4.08 -0.96 -5.82
N ILE A 12 -4.64 0.09 -5.23
CA ILE A 12 -6.08 0.12 -4.88
C ILE A 12 -6.95 0.02 -6.12
N VAL A 13 -6.67 0.76 -7.18
CA VAL A 13 -7.47 0.70 -8.41
C VAL A 13 -7.46 -0.72 -8.98
N THR A 14 -6.30 -1.37 -9.05
CA THR A 14 -6.20 -2.77 -9.48
C THR A 14 -6.91 -3.73 -8.52
N GLY A 15 -6.87 -3.45 -7.21
CA GLY A 15 -7.60 -4.21 -6.19
C GLY A 15 -9.11 -4.08 -6.31
N MET A 16 -9.62 -2.89 -6.63
CA MET A 16 -11.05 -2.64 -6.87
C MET A 16 -11.55 -3.39 -8.10
N ILE A 17 -10.76 -3.39 -9.19
CA ILE A 17 -11.07 -4.17 -10.38
C ILE A 17 -11.15 -5.66 -10.02
N TRP A 18 -10.18 -6.17 -9.28
CA TRP A 18 -10.18 -7.56 -8.83
C TRP A 18 -11.37 -7.86 -7.91
N ALA A 19 -11.70 -6.99 -6.95
CA ALA A 19 -12.85 -7.13 -6.07
C ALA A 19 -14.17 -7.24 -6.85
N LYS A 20 -14.32 -6.47 -7.93
CA LYS A 20 -15.50 -6.55 -8.80
C LYS A 20 -15.63 -7.93 -9.45
N PHE A 21 -14.53 -8.53 -9.88
CA PHE A 21 -14.52 -9.88 -10.46
C PHE A 21 -14.68 -10.99 -9.41
N ALA A 22 -14.07 -10.83 -8.23
CA ALA A 22 -14.05 -11.88 -7.19
C ALA A 22 -15.32 -11.89 -6.33
N TRP A 23 -15.85 -10.72 -5.98
CA TRP A 23 -16.92 -10.54 -5.01
C TRP A 23 -18.15 -9.83 -5.58
N GLY A 24 -18.13 -9.43 -6.85
CA GLY A 24 -19.26 -8.78 -7.52
C GLY A 24 -19.41 -7.28 -7.24
N GLU A 25 -18.60 -6.71 -6.35
CA GLU A 25 -18.65 -5.29 -5.95
C GLU A 25 -17.28 -4.62 -6.06
N TRP A 26 -17.25 -3.33 -6.41
CA TRP A 26 -15.99 -2.56 -6.54
C TRP A 26 -15.31 -2.32 -5.19
N TRP A 27 -16.10 -2.30 -4.12
CA TRP A 27 -15.64 -2.13 -2.76
C TRP A 27 -16.55 -2.90 -1.81
N VAL A 28 -15.96 -3.68 -0.93
CA VAL A 28 -16.67 -4.39 0.15
C VAL A 28 -16.12 -3.89 1.48
N ASN A 29 -16.90 -4.06 2.55
CA ASN A 29 -16.44 -3.69 3.89
C ASN A 29 -15.45 -4.72 4.44
N ASP A 30 -14.27 -4.76 3.85
CA ASP A 30 -13.17 -5.66 4.20
C ASP A 30 -12.04 -4.87 4.90
N PRO A 31 -11.49 -5.40 6.01
CA PRO A 31 -10.46 -4.73 6.82
C PRO A 31 -9.17 -4.43 6.05
N LYS A 32 -8.78 -5.25 5.07
CA LYS A 32 -7.57 -5.04 4.25
C LYS A 32 -7.80 -4.00 3.17
N LEU A 33 -8.97 -4.02 2.51
CA LEU A 33 -9.34 -2.98 1.54
C LEU A 33 -9.36 -1.61 2.22
N ASN A 34 -10.11 -1.50 3.33
CA ASN A 34 -10.21 -0.28 4.12
C ASN A 34 -8.86 0.14 4.70
N GLY A 35 -8.07 -0.82 5.20
CA GLY A 35 -6.72 -0.54 5.72
C GLY A 35 -5.77 0.01 4.66
N ALA A 36 -5.80 -0.52 3.43
CA ALA A 36 -5.03 0.00 2.32
C ALA A 36 -5.46 1.43 1.94
N ALA A 37 -6.76 1.70 1.88
CA ALA A 37 -7.29 3.04 1.61
C ALA A 37 -6.85 4.06 2.68
N ILE A 38 -6.99 3.71 3.96
CA ILE A 38 -6.55 4.55 5.08
C ILE A 38 -5.04 4.82 5.00
N GLY A 39 -4.24 3.82 4.64
CA GLY A 39 -2.80 3.99 4.44
C GLY A 39 -2.47 5.02 3.38
N ILE A 40 -3.14 4.99 2.22
CA ILE A 40 -2.95 5.99 1.17
C ILE A 40 -3.37 7.38 1.66
N ILE A 41 -4.54 7.49 2.28
CA ILE A 41 -5.04 8.78 2.80
C ILE A 41 -4.07 9.36 3.83
N THR A 42 -3.47 8.53 4.67
CA THR A 42 -2.46 8.94 5.65
C THR A 42 -1.22 9.51 4.94
N TYR A 43 -0.74 8.88 3.88
CA TYR A 43 0.37 9.42 3.10
C TYR A 43 0.00 10.62 2.22
N LEU A 44 -1.28 10.79 1.85
CA LEU A 44 -1.76 12.02 1.21
C LEU A 44 -1.79 13.18 2.23
N ALA A 45 -2.28 12.93 3.44
CA ALA A 45 -2.30 13.89 4.54
C ALA A 45 -0.88 14.34 4.95
N TYR A 46 0.13 13.46 4.83
CA TYR A 46 1.53 13.85 4.98
C TYR A 46 1.91 15.03 4.08
N PHE A 47 1.48 15.04 2.81
CA PHE A 47 1.84 16.12 1.88
C PHE A 47 1.17 17.43 2.25
N VAL A 48 -0.10 17.37 2.67
CA VAL A 48 -0.83 18.53 3.17
C VAL A 48 -0.10 19.12 4.38
N LEU A 49 0.22 18.28 5.38
CA LEU A 49 0.95 18.70 6.58
C LEU A 49 2.34 19.28 6.27
N ARG A 50 3.11 18.61 5.40
CA ARG A 50 4.45 19.07 5.05
C ARG A 50 4.44 20.40 4.30
N ASN A 51 3.40 20.64 3.50
CA ASN A 51 3.25 21.88 2.74
C ASN A 51 2.68 23.03 3.57
N SER A 52 1.97 22.75 4.67
CA SER A 52 1.39 23.78 5.55
C SER A 52 2.38 24.41 6.54
N ILE A 53 3.64 23.98 6.55
CA ILE A 53 4.67 24.49 7.47
C ILE A 53 5.66 25.32 6.66
N ASP A 54 5.97 26.55 7.05
CA ASP A 54 6.94 27.38 6.31
C ASP A 54 8.37 27.17 6.79
N ASP A 55 8.57 27.12 8.11
CA ASP A 55 9.88 26.93 8.75
C ASP A 55 10.49 25.60 8.31
N LYS A 56 11.67 25.66 7.66
CA LYS A 56 12.37 24.50 7.11
C LYS A 56 12.75 23.47 8.19
N SER A 57 13.18 23.94 9.37
CA SER A 57 13.61 23.08 10.47
C SER A 57 12.42 22.35 11.11
N LYS A 58 11.32 23.07 11.35
CA LYS A 58 10.06 22.50 11.85
C LYS A 58 9.45 21.55 10.83
N LYS A 59 9.42 21.94 9.55
CA LYS A 59 8.94 21.10 8.44
C LYS A 59 9.65 19.75 8.41
N ALA A 60 10.99 19.75 8.47
CA ALA A 60 11.78 18.53 8.46
C ALA A 60 11.46 17.64 9.67
N ARG A 61 11.43 18.21 10.88
CA ARG A 61 11.16 17.48 12.12
C ARG A 61 9.76 16.88 12.16
N ILE A 62 8.73 17.69 11.93
CA ILE A 62 7.32 17.26 11.97
C ILE A 62 7.05 16.23 10.87
N SER A 63 7.58 16.45 9.67
CA SER A 63 7.45 15.47 8.58
C SER A 63 8.08 14.12 8.94
N ALA A 64 9.26 14.12 9.57
CA ALA A 64 9.91 12.87 9.97
C ALA A 64 9.08 12.10 11.01
N ILE A 65 8.58 12.80 12.03
CA ILE A 65 7.72 12.21 13.08
C ILE A 65 6.45 11.63 12.47
N TYR A 66 5.74 12.41 11.64
CA TYR A 66 4.52 11.94 10.98
C TYR A 66 4.79 10.69 10.13
N ASN A 67 5.89 10.68 9.38
CA ASN A 67 6.20 9.55 8.50
C ASN A 67 6.46 8.25 9.28
N ILE A 68 7.07 8.35 10.47
CA ILE A 68 7.25 7.21 11.38
C ILE A 68 5.88 6.71 11.85
N LEU A 69 5.02 7.61 12.33
CA LEU A 69 3.67 7.25 12.78
C LEU A 69 2.82 6.64 11.65
N ALA A 70 2.88 7.23 10.45
CA ALA A 70 2.19 6.72 9.27
C ALA A 70 2.63 5.30 8.91
N PHE A 71 3.91 4.98 9.07
CA PHE A 71 4.41 3.63 8.86
C PHE A 71 3.84 2.64 9.89
N PHE A 72 3.79 3.00 11.17
CA PHE A 72 3.17 2.16 12.20
C PHE A 72 1.66 1.96 11.95
N ILE A 73 0.96 3.02 11.56
CA ILE A 73 -0.46 2.96 11.17
C ILE A 73 -0.65 1.99 10.00
N LEU A 74 0.21 2.07 8.97
CA LEU A 74 0.14 1.15 7.84
C LEU A 74 0.31 -0.32 8.26
N ILE A 75 1.31 -0.60 9.11
CA ILE A 75 1.55 -1.94 9.65
C ILE A 75 0.34 -2.43 10.46
N LEU A 76 -0.23 -1.57 11.31
CA LEU A 76 -1.42 -1.89 12.11
C LEU A 76 -2.60 -2.27 11.20
N PHE A 77 -2.92 -1.44 10.21
CA PHE A 77 -4.09 -1.64 9.35
C PHE A 77 -3.94 -2.81 8.37
N ILE A 78 -2.72 -3.11 7.90
CA ILE A 78 -2.50 -4.17 6.90
C ILE A 78 -2.20 -5.53 7.53
N LEU A 79 -1.48 -5.59 8.66
CA LEU A 79 -1.01 -6.84 9.25
C LEU A 79 -1.74 -7.24 10.52
N VAL A 80 -2.16 -6.27 11.34
CA VAL A 80 -2.72 -6.53 12.67
C VAL A 80 -4.25 -6.54 12.62
N LEU A 81 -4.87 -5.47 12.11
CA LEU A 81 -6.33 -5.31 12.10
C LEU A 81 -7.05 -6.47 11.41
N PRO A 82 -6.62 -6.98 10.23
CA PRO A 82 -7.31 -8.08 9.56
C PRO A 82 -7.32 -9.38 10.38
N LYS A 83 -6.32 -9.58 11.24
CA LYS A 83 -6.24 -10.75 12.12
C LYS A 83 -7.12 -10.64 13.36
N LEU A 84 -7.45 -9.41 13.76
CA LEU A 84 -8.35 -9.13 14.88
C LEU A 84 -9.83 -9.08 14.42
N SER A 85 -10.07 -8.91 13.13
CA SER A 85 -11.41 -8.91 12.54
C SER A 85 -11.84 -10.30 12.10
N ASP A 86 -13.11 -10.66 12.33
CA ASP A 86 -13.65 -11.99 12.06
C ASP A 86 -14.06 -12.26 10.59
N GLY A 87 -13.72 -11.41 9.62
CA GLY A 87 -14.40 -11.43 8.30
C GLY A 87 -13.63 -10.88 7.10
N SER A 88 -12.31 -11.07 7.00
CA SER A 88 -11.60 -10.75 5.75
C SER A 88 -12.03 -11.71 4.63
N LEU A 89 -12.42 -11.17 3.48
CA LEU A 89 -12.81 -11.94 2.29
C LEU A 89 -11.59 -12.34 1.43
N HIS A 90 -10.39 -11.91 1.82
CA HIS A 90 -9.17 -12.16 1.06
C HIS A 90 -8.74 -13.64 1.11
N PRO A 91 -8.38 -14.24 -0.04
CA PRO A 91 -7.82 -15.58 -0.08
C PRO A 91 -6.55 -15.71 0.77
N GLY A 92 -6.43 -16.79 1.54
CA GLY A 92 -5.28 -17.08 2.39
C GLY A 92 -5.42 -16.60 3.85
N ASP A 93 -6.51 -15.94 4.23
CA ASP A 93 -6.81 -15.56 5.62
C ASP A 93 -7.46 -16.69 6.43
N GLU A 94 -6.87 -17.88 6.38
CA GLU A 94 -7.26 -18.98 7.24
C GLU A 94 -6.84 -18.67 8.70
N LYS A 95 -7.76 -18.90 9.66
CA LYS A 95 -7.50 -18.71 11.09
C LYS A 95 -6.25 -19.52 11.49
N GLY A 96 -5.18 -18.82 11.90
CA GLY A 96 -3.91 -19.42 12.34
C GLY A 96 -2.75 -19.33 11.34
N SER A 97 -2.98 -18.84 10.10
CA SER A 97 -1.89 -18.65 9.14
C SER A 97 -1.03 -17.42 9.46
N VAL A 98 0.25 -17.63 9.72
CA VAL A 98 1.24 -16.55 9.93
C VAL A 98 1.60 -15.87 8.59
N MET A 99 1.55 -16.62 7.49
CA MET A 99 1.83 -16.15 6.13
C MET A 99 0.78 -16.68 5.13
N PRO A 100 -0.22 -15.86 4.75
CA PRO A 100 -1.31 -16.21 3.82
C PRO A 100 -0.86 -16.78 2.46
N VAL A 101 0.36 -16.46 2.03
CA VAL A 101 0.95 -16.93 0.77
C VAL A 101 1.11 -18.46 0.72
N PHE A 102 1.35 -19.11 1.86
CA PHE A 102 1.54 -20.57 1.88
C PHE A 102 0.22 -21.35 1.88
N THR A 103 -0.91 -20.71 2.17
CA THR A 103 -2.26 -21.28 2.12
C THR A 103 -3.04 -20.87 0.86
N LEU A 104 -2.53 -19.90 0.08
CA LEU A 104 -3.13 -19.43 -1.17
C LEU A 104 -3.23 -20.53 -2.26
N ASP A 105 -4.32 -20.55 -3.03
CA ASP A 105 -4.50 -21.44 -4.19
C ASP A 105 -3.35 -21.27 -5.21
N TYR A 106 -2.86 -22.38 -5.78
CA TYR A 106 -1.82 -22.38 -6.81
C TYR A 106 -2.14 -21.44 -7.98
N ARG A 107 -3.40 -21.39 -8.44
CA ARG A 107 -3.85 -20.50 -9.52
C ARG A 107 -3.68 -19.02 -9.19
N LEU A 108 -3.79 -18.66 -7.91
CA LEU A 108 -3.56 -17.29 -7.46
C LEU A 108 -2.07 -17.00 -7.33
N ARG A 109 -1.26 -17.99 -6.91
CA ARG A 109 0.21 -17.83 -6.78
C ARG A 109 0.89 -17.52 -8.11
N ILE A 110 0.48 -18.18 -9.20
CA ILE A 110 1.04 -17.95 -10.53
C ILE A 110 0.78 -16.54 -11.07
N VAL A 111 -0.21 -15.83 -10.54
CA VAL A 111 -0.47 -14.41 -10.86
C VAL A 111 0.25 -13.49 -9.85
N PHE A 112 0.20 -13.85 -8.56
CA PHE A 112 0.73 -13.05 -7.47
C PHE A 112 2.24 -12.80 -7.56
N TYR A 113 3.06 -13.84 -7.77
CA TYR A 113 4.52 -13.67 -7.80
C TYR A 113 5.01 -12.87 -9.01
N PRO A 114 4.55 -13.14 -10.25
CA PRO A 114 4.89 -12.28 -11.39
C PRO A 114 4.43 -10.83 -11.20
N ALA A 115 3.27 -10.61 -10.57
CA ALA A 115 2.83 -9.25 -10.25
C ALA A 115 3.80 -8.54 -9.30
N ILE A 116 4.26 -9.19 -8.22
CA ILE A 116 5.28 -8.62 -7.31
C ILE A 116 6.56 -8.25 -8.08
N ILE A 117 7.06 -9.17 -8.90
CA ILE A 117 8.27 -8.94 -9.69
C ILE A 117 8.05 -7.78 -10.66
N GLY A 118 6.93 -7.77 -11.39
CA GLY A 118 6.57 -6.72 -12.33
C GLY A 118 6.48 -5.34 -11.68
N TRP A 119 5.77 -5.21 -10.56
CA TRP A 119 5.67 -3.96 -9.81
C TRP A 119 7.02 -3.49 -9.26
N THR A 120 7.87 -4.42 -8.81
CA THR A 120 9.21 -4.11 -8.30
C THR A 120 10.13 -3.62 -9.42
N LEU A 121 10.14 -4.30 -10.57
CA LEU A 121 10.91 -3.91 -11.74
C LEU A 121 10.42 -2.58 -12.32
N LEU A 122 9.11 -2.35 -12.35
CA LEU A 122 8.52 -1.08 -12.77
C LEU A 122 8.96 0.07 -11.85
N ALA A 123 8.89 -0.13 -10.53
CA ALA A 123 9.35 0.86 -9.55
C ALA A 123 10.85 1.15 -9.66
N TRP A 124 11.66 0.11 -9.90
CA TRP A 124 13.08 0.25 -10.12
C TRP A 124 13.38 1.01 -11.41
N TRP A 125 12.73 0.64 -12.52
CA TRP A 125 12.89 1.29 -13.81
C TRP A 125 12.55 2.78 -13.74
N ILE A 126 11.37 3.13 -13.22
CA ILE A 126 10.96 4.54 -13.03
C ILE A 126 11.97 5.30 -12.16
N THR A 127 12.48 4.66 -11.11
CA THR A 127 13.49 5.28 -10.24
C THR A 127 14.82 5.50 -10.96
N SER A 128 15.25 4.54 -11.78
CA SER A 128 16.47 4.64 -12.59
C SER A 128 16.40 5.79 -13.58
N LEU A 129 15.27 5.95 -14.30
CA LEU A 129 15.06 7.04 -15.25
C LEU A 129 15.15 8.40 -14.56
N ARG A 130 14.55 8.52 -13.37
CA ARG A 130 14.58 9.78 -12.61
C ARG A 130 15.98 10.13 -12.11
N ILE A 131 16.78 9.14 -11.71
CA ILE A 131 18.17 9.37 -11.32
C ILE A 131 18.98 9.86 -12.53
N ARG A 132 18.81 9.22 -13.70
CA ARG A 132 19.48 9.64 -14.94
C ARG A 132 19.12 11.07 -15.33
N ILE A 133 17.82 11.41 -15.33
CA ILE A 133 17.35 12.78 -15.62
C ILE A 133 17.95 13.81 -14.65
N LYS A 134 18.08 13.47 -13.36
CA LYS A 134 18.71 14.36 -12.36
C LYS A 134 20.22 14.54 -12.54
N LYS A 135 20.92 13.59 -13.16
CA LYS A 135 22.36 13.71 -13.45
C LYS A 135 22.65 14.53 -14.71
N LEU A 136 21.66 14.65 -15.59
CA LEU A 136 21.74 15.45 -16.82
C LEU A 136 21.32 16.91 -16.64
N LYS A 137 20.72 17.24 -15.49
CA LYS A 137 20.42 18.60 -15.04
C LYS A 137 21.48 19.06 -14.06
#